data_AF-A0A1R4K3P6-F1
#
_entry.id   AF-A0A1R4K3P6-F1
#
_cell.length_a   1.000
_cell.length_b   1.000
_cell.length_c   1.000
_cell.angle_alpha   90.00
_cell.angle_beta   90.00
_cell.angle_gamma   90.00
#
_symmetry.space_group_name_H-M   'P 1'
#
loop_
_entity.id
_entity.type
_entity.pdbx_description
1 polymer ?
#
loop_
_entity_poly.entity_id
_entity_poly.type
_entity_poly.pdbx_seq_one_letter_code
_entity_poly.pdbx_strand_id
1 'polypeptide(L)'
;MSNYGYPNNAYPNNAYPNQYGQHYVIPTEDRSAAALAHGSTLIALVFSVGSLPFLGPLVMWLLYKDRSPYVRRAAANAFNFNIWLTLANVVAWILVFTIIGSPVAAIIFIVTTIMQVWCHLRGTLKSLQGEDYRYPFQTRILS
;
A
#
# COMPACT_ATOMS: atom_id res chain seq x y z
N MET A 1 25.03 24.12 27.07
CA MET A 1 25.20 23.53 25.73
C MET A 1 24.72 22.08 25.82
N SER A 2 23.47 21.83 25.44
CA SER A 2 22.84 20.51 25.51
C SER A 2 23.32 19.65 24.35
N ASN A 3 23.92 18.52 24.70
CA ASN A 3 24.53 17.54 23.81
C ASN A 3 23.43 16.79 23.04
N TYR A 4 23.27 17.09 21.75
CA TYR A 4 22.41 16.30 20.86
C TYR A 4 23.18 15.05 20.40
N GLY A 5 23.10 13.99 21.21
CA GLY A 5 23.51 12.66 20.78
C GLY A 5 22.43 12.04 19.91
N TYR A 6 22.67 11.96 18.60
CA TYR A 6 21.90 11.07 17.73
C TYR A 6 22.22 9.62 18.10
N PRO A 7 21.24 8.78 18.46
CA PRO A 7 21.51 7.36 18.64
C PRO A 7 21.73 6.69 17.27
N ASN A 8 22.76 5.86 17.27
CA ASN A 8 23.35 5.13 16.16
C ASN A 8 22.40 4.00 15.69
N ASN A 9 21.75 4.17 14.53
CA ASN A 9 20.89 3.15 13.94
C ASN A 9 21.74 2.07 13.24
N ALA A 10 22.29 1.15 14.04
CA ALA A 10 22.75 -0.12 13.53
C ALA A 10 21.51 -0.95 13.17
N TYR A 11 21.22 -1.12 11.89
CA TYR A 11 20.25 -2.11 11.43
C TYR A 11 20.98 -3.41 11.12
N PRO A 12 20.85 -4.45 11.97
CA PRO A 12 21.07 -5.81 11.52
C PRO A 12 19.73 -6.55 11.45
N ASN A 13 19.53 -7.16 10.29
CA ASN A 13 18.91 -8.45 10.01
C ASN A 13 17.73 -8.88 10.88
N ASN A 14 16.55 -9.11 10.30
CA ASN A 14 15.72 -10.28 10.63
C ASN A 14 14.53 -10.44 9.67
N ALA A 15 14.49 -11.60 9.02
CA ALA A 15 13.26 -12.28 8.67
C ALA A 15 12.37 -12.35 9.93
N TYR A 16 11.07 -12.13 9.82
CA TYR A 16 10.18 -12.26 10.98
C TYR A 16 9.62 -13.68 11.08
N PRO A 17 10.15 -14.56 11.93
CA PRO A 17 9.38 -15.66 12.49
C PRO A 17 8.65 -15.17 13.75
N ASN A 18 7.43 -15.67 13.93
CA ASN A 18 6.59 -15.41 15.09
C ASN A 18 7.35 -15.61 16.42
N GLN A 19 7.31 -14.61 17.31
CA GLN A 19 7.66 -14.79 18.73
C GLN A 19 6.53 -14.24 19.61
N TYR A 20 5.82 -15.17 20.24
CA TYR A 20 4.90 -14.91 21.35
C TYR A 20 5.68 -14.23 22.48
N GLY A 21 5.29 -13.01 22.85
CA GLY A 21 5.61 -12.44 24.18
C GLY A 21 6.48 -11.17 24.24
N GLN A 22 6.94 -10.60 23.13
CA GLN A 22 7.65 -9.31 23.15
C GLN A 22 6.83 -8.25 22.41
N HIS A 23 6.47 -7.16 23.11
CA HIS A 23 5.86 -5.98 22.50
C HIS A 23 6.92 -5.27 21.64
N TYR A 24 7.16 -5.78 20.44
CA TYR A 24 8.04 -5.15 19.47
C TYR A 24 7.40 -3.82 19.05
N VAL A 25 7.95 -2.72 19.55
CA VAL A 25 7.50 -1.37 19.18
C VAL A 25 8.05 -1.06 17.80
N ILE A 26 7.17 -0.94 16.81
CA ILE A 26 7.56 -0.54 15.46
C ILE A 26 8.10 0.90 15.49
N PRO A 27 9.32 1.15 14.97
CA PRO A 27 9.87 2.50 14.91
C PRO A 27 8.91 3.49 14.26
N THR A 28 8.89 4.75 14.74
CA THR A 28 8.03 5.81 14.19
C THR A 28 8.32 6.07 12.71
N GLU A 29 9.58 5.98 12.30
CA GLU A 29 10.01 6.10 10.91
C GLU A 29 9.41 5.00 10.01
N ASP A 30 9.43 3.75 10.47
CA ASP A 30 8.85 2.61 9.76
C ASP A 30 7.33 2.70 9.68
N ARG A 31 6.67 3.17 10.75
CA ARG A 31 5.23 3.47 10.74
C ARG A 31 4.87 4.52 9.71
N SER A 32 5.66 5.60 9.65
CA SER A 32 5.46 6.69 8.70
C SER A 32 5.72 6.22 7.27
N ALA A 33 6.78 5.45 7.04
CA ALA A 33 7.10 4.88 5.73
C ALA A 33 6.04 3.86 5.26
N ALA A 34 5.52 3.00 6.15
CA ALA A 34 4.42 2.11 5.83
C ALA A 34 3.13 2.89 5.50
N ALA A 35 2.82 3.94 6.26
CA ALA A 35 1.71 4.83 5.98
C ALA A 35 1.85 5.51 4.60
N LEU A 36 3.07 5.95 4.26
CA LEU A 36 3.43 6.45 2.93
C LEU A 36 3.29 5.38 1.85
N ALA A 37 3.61 4.11 2.12
CA ALA A 37 3.41 3.03 1.17
C ALA A 37 1.93 2.87 0.77
N HIS A 38 1.01 2.92 1.75
CA HIS A 38 -0.42 2.91 1.47
C HIS A 38 -0.90 4.22 0.82
N GLY A 39 -0.49 5.37 1.37
CA GLY A 39 -0.92 6.70 0.93
C GLY A 39 -0.38 7.12 -0.44
N SER A 40 0.79 6.62 -0.82
CA SER A 40 1.41 6.89 -2.13
C SER A 40 0.54 6.43 -3.30
N THR A 41 -0.35 5.46 -3.09
CA THR A 41 -1.36 5.08 -4.08
C THR A 41 -2.29 6.24 -4.40
N LEU A 42 -2.77 6.98 -3.39
CA LEU A 42 -3.69 8.10 -3.59
C LEU A 42 -3.00 9.27 -4.30
N ILE A 43 -1.73 9.50 -3.97
CA ILE A 43 -0.89 10.47 -4.68
C ILE A 43 -0.75 10.04 -6.14
N ALA A 44 -0.33 8.80 -6.39
CA ALA A 44 -0.18 8.27 -7.75
C ALA A 44 -1.50 8.30 -8.52
N LEU A 45 -2.64 8.04 -7.85
CA LEU A 45 -3.97 8.12 -8.45
C LEU A 45 -4.25 9.51 -9.03
N VAL A 46 -3.97 10.57 -8.28
CA VAL A 46 -4.18 11.96 -8.72
C VAL A 46 -3.23 12.32 -9.85
N PHE A 47 -1.93 12.06 -9.69
CA PHE A 47 -0.92 12.45 -10.68
C PHE A 47 -0.96 11.63 -11.97
N SER A 48 -1.46 10.39 -11.93
CA SER A 48 -1.61 9.53 -13.11
C SER A 48 -3.01 9.58 -13.72
N VAL A 49 -3.91 10.43 -13.21
CA VAL A 49 -5.32 10.49 -13.63
C VAL A 49 -5.97 9.09 -13.59
N GLY A 50 -5.70 8.34 -12.51
CA GLY A 50 -6.25 7.01 -12.30
C GLY A 50 -5.54 5.85 -12.99
N SER A 51 -4.57 6.11 -13.88
CA SER A 51 -4.01 5.07 -14.76
C SER A 51 -2.96 4.18 -14.10
N LEU A 52 -2.15 4.71 -13.16
CA LEU A 52 -0.99 4.02 -12.61
C LEU A 52 -0.89 4.10 -11.07
N PRO A 53 -1.96 3.75 -10.32
CA PRO A 53 -1.99 3.91 -8.87
C PRO A 53 -1.03 2.95 -8.12
N PHE A 54 -0.64 1.84 -8.74
CA PHE A 54 0.30 0.86 -8.18
C PHE A 54 1.76 1.33 -8.16
N LEU A 55 2.13 2.42 -8.86
CA LEU A 55 3.52 2.88 -8.92
C LEU A 55 4.03 3.38 -7.57
N GLY A 56 3.22 4.13 -6.82
CA GLY A 56 3.57 4.60 -5.48
C GLY A 56 4.04 3.47 -4.55
N PRO A 57 3.21 2.44 -4.30
CA PRO A 57 3.60 1.32 -3.46
C PRO A 57 4.72 0.46 -4.06
N LEU A 58 4.85 0.37 -5.40
CA LEU A 58 5.98 -0.32 -6.03
C LEU A 58 7.32 0.37 -5.71
N VAL A 59 7.37 1.69 -5.82
CA VAL A 59 8.57 2.48 -5.46
C VAL A 59 8.89 2.27 -3.98
N MET A 60 7.89 2.34 -3.10
CA MET A 60 8.09 2.11 -1.67
C MET A 60 8.57 0.69 -1.37
N TRP A 61 8.05 -0.32 -2.06
CA TRP A 61 8.52 -1.70 -1.93
C TRP A 61 9.99 -1.81 -2.34
N LEU A 62 10.39 -1.24 -3.48
CA LEU A 62 11.78 -1.27 -3.95
C LEU A 62 12.75 -0.58 -2.99
N LEU A 63 12.34 0.54 -2.38
CA LEU A 63 13.18 1.28 -1.43
C LEU A 63 13.37 0.54 -0.10
N TYR A 64 12.34 -0.15 0.38
CA TYR A 64 12.31 -0.72 1.73
C TYR A 64 12.41 -2.25 1.79
N LYS A 65 12.43 -2.95 0.65
CA LYS A 65 12.43 -4.43 0.61
C LYS A 65 13.53 -5.09 1.46
N ASP A 66 14.70 -4.47 1.54
CA ASP A 66 15.84 -4.98 2.30
C ASP A 66 16.08 -4.19 3.61
N ARG A 67 15.30 -3.13 3.88
CA ARG A 67 15.51 -2.20 5.01
C ARG A 67 14.57 -2.45 6.16
N SER A 68 13.27 -2.56 5.88
CA SER A 68 12.24 -2.80 6.89
C SER A 68 11.24 -3.81 6.35
N PRO A 69 11.16 -5.01 6.95
CA PRO A 69 10.22 -6.00 6.47
C PRO A 69 8.76 -5.64 6.84
N TYR A 70 8.52 -4.72 7.78
CA TYR A 70 7.20 -4.14 8.04
C TYR A 70 6.77 -3.23 6.88
N VAL A 71 7.61 -2.26 6.50
CA VAL A 71 7.31 -1.36 5.37
C VAL A 71 7.21 -2.15 4.06
N ARG A 72 8.07 -3.18 3.87
CA ARG A 72 7.99 -4.09 2.72
C ARG A 72 6.62 -4.74 2.62
N ARG A 73 6.09 -5.29 3.71
CA ARG A 73 4.74 -5.92 3.72
C ARG A 73 3.64 -4.91 3.41
N ALA A 74 3.69 -3.72 4.03
CA ALA A 74 2.72 -2.66 3.76
C ALA A 74 2.69 -2.27 2.27
N ALA A 75 3.87 -2.06 1.69
CA ALA A 75 4.03 -1.74 0.28
C ALA A 75 3.58 -2.87 -0.65
N ALA A 76 3.95 -4.12 -0.34
CA ALA A 76 3.52 -5.30 -1.09
C ALA A 76 2.01 -5.47 -1.08
N ASN A 77 1.37 -5.35 0.10
CA ASN A 77 -0.08 -5.44 0.25
C ASN A 77 -0.80 -4.36 -0.57
N ALA A 78 -0.33 -3.11 -0.50
CA ALA A 78 -0.87 -1.99 -1.26
C ALA A 78 -0.71 -2.20 -2.78
N PHE A 79 0.46 -2.65 -3.23
CA PHE A 79 0.72 -2.96 -4.64
C PHE A 79 -0.20 -4.07 -5.16
N ASN A 80 -0.24 -5.20 -4.45
CA ASN A 80 -1.02 -6.38 -4.82
C ASN A 80 -2.52 -6.07 -4.94
N PHE A 81 -3.06 -5.21 -4.07
CA PHE A 81 -4.44 -4.76 -4.16
C PHE A 81 -4.70 -3.84 -5.36
N ASN A 82 -3.78 -2.90 -5.64
CA ASN A 82 -3.92 -2.04 -6.82
C ASN A 82 -3.92 -2.84 -8.13
N ILE A 83 -3.16 -3.93 -8.24
CA ILE A 83 -3.19 -4.78 -9.44
C ILE A 83 -4.59 -5.37 -9.67
N TRP A 84 -5.29 -5.80 -8.61
CA TRP A 84 -6.68 -6.24 -8.73
C TRP A 84 -7.61 -5.14 -9.24
N LEU A 85 -7.50 -3.94 -8.66
CA LEU A 85 -8.33 -2.80 -9.06
C LEU A 85 -8.02 -2.35 -10.49
N THR A 86 -6.75 -2.31 -10.88
CA THR A 86 -6.32 -1.98 -12.24
C THR A 86 -6.87 -2.99 -13.23
N LEU A 87 -6.84 -4.30 -12.93
CA LEU A 87 -7.42 -5.32 -13.80
C LEU A 87 -8.94 -5.14 -13.97
N ALA A 88 -9.67 -4.87 -12.87
CA ALA A 88 -11.10 -4.58 -12.94
C ALA A 88 -11.39 -3.33 -13.81
N ASN A 89 -10.57 -2.29 -13.69
CA ASN A 89 -10.69 -1.08 -14.50
C ASN A 89 -10.37 -1.33 -15.98
N VAL A 90 -9.40 -2.19 -16.31
CA VAL A 90 -9.12 -2.58 -17.70
C VAL A 90 -10.33 -3.28 -18.32
N VAL A 91 -10.98 -4.19 -17.59
CA VAL A 91 -12.22 -4.84 -18.04
C VAL A 91 -13.33 -3.80 -18.24
N ALA A 92 -13.50 -2.86 -17.29
CA ALA A 92 -14.47 -1.78 -17.43
C ALA A 92 -14.22 -0.93 -18.69
N TRP A 93 -12.97 -0.58 -18.99
CA TRP A 93 -12.60 0.15 -20.19
C TRP A 93 -12.98 -0.58 -21.48
N ILE A 94 -12.85 -1.90 -21.53
CA ILE A 94 -13.28 -2.71 -22.69
C ILE A 94 -14.80 -2.68 -22.83
N LEU A 95 -15.54 -2.76 -21.72
CA LEU A 95 -17.01 -2.79 -21.72
C LEU A 95 -17.66 -1.49 -22.24
N VAL A 96 -16.97 -0.35 -22.12
CA VAL A 96 -17.45 0.97 -22.56
C VAL A 96 -17.82 0.98 -24.05
N PHE A 97 -17.18 0.17 -24.89
CA PHE A 97 -17.45 0.13 -26.34
C PHE A 97 -18.79 -0.52 -26.71
N THR A 98 -19.52 -1.06 -25.74
CA THR A 98 -20.83 -1.70 -25.97
C THR A 98 -21.94 -0.93 -25.24
N ILE A 99 -23.12 -0.83 -25.85
CA ILE A 99 -24.27 -0.13 -25.25
C ILE A 99 -24.68 -0.78 -23.92
N ILE A 100 -24.65 -2.12 -23.86
CA ILE A 100 -25.03 -2.89 -22.66
C ILE A 100 -23.92 -2.86 -21.61
N GLY A 101 -22.65 -2.91 -22.02
CA GLY A 101 -21.50 -2.91 -21.11
C GLY A 101 -21.20 -1.53 -20.52
N SER A 102 -21.55 -0.43 -21.18
CA SER A 102 -21.25 0.93 -20.71
C SER A 102 -21.86 1.24 -19.32
N PRO A 103 -23.15 0.95 -19.03
CA PRO A 103 -23.70 1.08 -17.67
C PRO A 103 -22.96 0.22 -16.63
N VAL A 104 -22.56 -1.00 -17.00
CA VAL A 104 -21.81 -1.91 -16.11
C VAL A 104 -20.41 -1.35 -15.83
N ALA A 105 -19.72 -0.83 -16.85
CA ALA A 105 -18.43 -0.17 -16.71
C ALA A 105 -18.50 1.02 -15.75
N ALA A 106 -19.53 1.86 -15.85
CA ALA A 106 -19.74 2.98 -14.93
C ALA A 106 -19.83 2.52 -13.47
N ILE A 107 -20.58 1.44 -13.20
CA ILE A 107 -20.68 0.86 -11.85
C ILE A 107 -19.31 0.35 -11.38
N ILE A 108 -18.57 -0.36 -12.24
CA ILE A 108 -17.24 -0.88 -11.89
C ILE A 108 -16.30 0.27 -11.52
N PHE A 109 -16.22 1.34 -12.33
CA PHE A 109 -15.37 2.50 -12.03
C PHE A 109 -15.71 3.16 -10.71
N ILE A 110 -17.00 3.29 -10.38
CA ILE A 110 -17.44 3.86 -9.11
C ILE A 110 -17.00 2.96 -7.94
N VAL A 111 -17.27 1.66 -8.03
CA VAL A 111 -16.93 0.70 -6.96
C VAL A 111 -15.43 0.61 -6.74
N THR A 112 -14.63 0.49 -7.80
CA THR A 112 -13.16 0.41 -7.68
C THR A 112 -12.58 1.68 -7.10
N THR A 113 -13.07 2.86 -7.50
CA THR A 113 -12.63 4.16 -6.95
C THR A 113 -12.94 4.28 -5.46
N ILE A 114 -14.16 3.95 -5.03
CA ILE A 114 -14.56 3.98 -3.62
C ILE A 114 -13.68 3.03 -2.81
N MET A 115 -13.50 1.79 -3.29
CA MET A 115 -12.66 0.80 -2.64
C MET A 115 -11.21 1.26 -2.52
N GLN A 116 -10.66 1.87 -3.57
CA GLN A 116 -9.30 2.38 -3.59
C GLN A 116 -9.10 3.45 -2.52
N VAL A 117 -9.94 4.48 -2.52
CA VAL A 117 -9.84 5.57 -1.55
C VAL A 117 -10.01 5.03 -0.12
N TRP A 118 -11.05 4.26 0.13
CA TRP A 118 -11.38 3.79 1.47
C TRP A 118 -10.34 2.83 2.03
N CYS A 119 -9.90 1.83 1.26
CA CYS A 119 -8.95 0.83 1.75
C CYS A 119 -7.55 1.44 1.96
N HIS A 120 -7.09 2.31 1.05
CA HIS A 120 -5.80 2.96 1.21
C HIS A 120 -5.78 3.94 2.38
N LEU A 121 -6.87 4.69 2.61
CA LEU A 121 -6.96 5.56 3.78
C LEU A 121 -6.88 4.75 5.09
N ARG A 122 -7.63 3.64 5.18
CA ARG A 122 -7.54 2.76 6.36
C ARG A 122 -6.14 2.16 6.52
N GLY A 123 -5.50 1.74 5.43
CA GLY A 123 -4.12 1.23 5.47
C GLY A 123 -3.12 2.26 6.01
N THR A 124 -3.23 3.50 5.56
CA THR A 124 -2.42 4.62 6.06
C THR A 124 -2.64 4.85 7.55
N LEU A 125 -3.90 4.97 8.00
CA LEU A 125 -4.24 5.22 9.41
C LEU A 125 -3.78 4.09 10.34
N LYS A 126 -4.00 2.84 9.93
CA LYS A 126 -3.53 1.66 10.66
C LYS A 126 -2.00 1.63 10.77
N SER A 127 -1.30 1.96 9.70
CA SER A 127 0.16 1.97 9.70
C SER A 127 0.75 3.01 10.65
N LEU A 128 0.12 4.18 10.76
CA LEU A 128 0.49 5.21 11.75
C LEU A 128 0.32 4.73 13.20
N GLN A 129 -0.67 3.86 13.43
CA GLN A 129 -0.90 3.20 14.73
C GLN A 129 0.07 2.02 14.97
N GLY A 130 0.86 1.62 13.98
CA GLY A 130 1.71 0.44 14.06
C GLY A 130 0.97 -0.88 13.86
N GLU A 131 -0.22 -0.83 13.26
CA GLU A 131 -0.98 -2.02 12.90
C GLU A 131 -0.79 -2.38 11.42
N ASP A 132 -0.61 -3.68 11.15
CA ASP A 132 -0.65 -4.20 9.79
C ASP A 132 -2.08 -4.07 9.21
N TYR A 133 -2.19 -3.58 7.97
CA TYR A 133 -3.44 -3.55 7.22
C TYR A 133 -3.43 -4.58 6.10
N ARG A 134 -4.46 -5.43 6.08
CA ARG A 134 -4.70 -6.41 5.01
C ARG A 134 -5.88 -5.98 4.17
N TYR A 135 -5.65 -5.84 2.87
CA TYR A 135 -6.69 -5.51 1.91
C TYR A 135 -7.66 -6.69 1.73
N PRO A 136 -8.93 -6.42 1.39
CA PRO A 136 -9.93 -7.47 1.20
C PRO A 136 -9.58 -8.41 0.04
N PHE A 137 -8.89 -7.90 -0.98
CA PHE A 137 -8.44 -8.66 -2.14
C PHE A 137 -6.94 -8.43 -2.34
N GLN A 138 -6.17 -9.49 -2.54
CA GLN A 138 -4.72 -9.40 -2.81
C GLN A 138 -4.26 -10.62 -3.58
N THR A 139 -3.57 -10.41 -4.70
CA THR A 139 -2.70 -11.44 -5.29
C THR A 139 -1.40 -11.49 -4.48
N ARG A 140 -0.58 -12.54 -4.64
CA ARG A 140 0.75 -12.59 -4.04
C ARG A 140 1.82 -12.35 -5.11
N ILE A 141 1.85 -11.14 -5.67
CA ILE A 141 2.89 -10.75 -6.64
C ILE A 141 4.15 -10.31 -5.89
N LEU A 142 3.98 -9.41 -4.92
CA LEU A 142 5.05 -8.97 -4.02
C LEU A 142 4.83 -9.50 -2.59
N SER A 143 5.92 -9.60 -1.82
CA SER A 143 5.97 -10.05 -0.41
C SER A 143 6.92 -9.23 0.45
#